data_AF-A0A0G1PNH5-F1
#
_entry.id   AF-A0A0G1PNH5-F1
#
_cell.length_a   1.000
_cell.length_b   1.000
_cell.length_c   1.000
_cell.angle_alpha   90.00
_cell.angle_beta   90.00
_cell.angle_gamma   90.00
#
_symmetry.space_group_name_H-M   'P 1'
#
loop_
_entity.id
_entity.type
_entity.pdbx_description
1 polymer ?
#
loop_
_entity_poly.entity_id
_entity_poly.type
_entity_poly.pdbx_seq_one_letter_code
_entity_poly.pdbx_strand_id
1 'polypeptide(L)'
;MKHWYAQGGQMLVEVLLALAIMSLVLPALLTGIVATREGKPQQMQRLQATAFMREATEAVRSVRERSWAGIATNGQYHPEFSGGLWNLVSGGETFSGFSRSIDVSSVYRDASNTIAANGTLDPSTKKIIVTVSWTTPRVTTVDSTFYLTRHLDNLKHLETTEAEFNGGSKTNLVVTNVSGGELQLIPGGSSDWCAPLEMRIMPI
;
A
#
# COMPACT_ATOMS: atom_id res chain seq x y z
N MET A 1 59.56 37.68 -33.77
CA MET A 1 59.13 36.27 -33.60
C MET A 1 60.00 35.66 -32.51
N LYS A 2 59.41 35.27 -31.37
CA LYS A 2 60.14 34.78 -30.19
C LYS A 2 60.26 33.25 -30.32
N HIS A 3 61.45 32.76 -30.65
CA HIS A 3 61.74 31.33 -30.75
C HIS A 3 62.05 30.77 -29.36
N TRP A 4 61.27 29.78 -28.93
CA TRP A 4 61.51 29.03 -27.70
C TRP A 4 62.46 27.88 -28.02
N TYR A 5 63.65 27.90 -27.43
CA TYR A 5 64.61 26.80 -27.52
C TYR A 5 64.26 25.77 -26.44
N ALA A 6 63.80 24.57 -26.83
CA ALA A 6 63.63 23.45 -25.92
C ALA A 6 65.01 22.87 -25.58
N GLN A 7 65.42 22.92 -24.31
CA GLN A 7 66.65 22.28 -23.84
C GLN A 7 66.37 20.80 -23.50
N GLY A 8 67.26 19.89 -23.90
CA GLY A 8 67.05 18.43 -23.84
C GLY A 8 66.74 17.86 -22.44
N GLY A 9 67.06 18.57 -21.35
CA GLY A 9 66.69 18.19 -19.98
C GLY A 9 65.24 18.54 -19.58
N GLN A 10 64.61 19.51 -20.24
CA GLN A 10 63.22 19.91 -19.95
C GLN A 10 62.21 18.88 -20.45
N MET A 11 62.52 18.14 -21.52
CA MET A 11 61.63 17.12 -22.07
C MET A 11 61.34 16.01 -21.04
N LEU A 12 62.36 15.55 -20.30
CA LEU A 12 62.19 14.50 -19.29
C LEU A 12 61.27 14.95 -18.14
N VAL A 13 61.46 16.18 -17.66
CA VAL A 13 60.66 16.74 -16.57
C VAL A 13 59.21 16.96 -17.01
N GLU A 14 59.00 17.41 -18.25
CA GLU A 14 57.66 17.65 -18.79
C GLU A 14 56.88 16.34 -19.01
N VAL A 15 57.54 15.28 -19.48
CA VAL A 15 56.94 13.95 -19.58
C VAL A 15 56.58 13.38 -18.21
N LEU A 16 57.46 13.53 -17.21
CA LEU A 16 57.19 13.07 -15.83
C LEU A 16 56.02 13.84 -15.20
N LEU A 17 55.94 15.15 -15.42
CA LEU A 17 54.84 15.98 -14.94
C LEU A 17 53.52 15.60 -15.63
N ALA A 18 53.54 15.38 -16.95
CA ALA A 18 52.37 14.94 -17.70
C ALA A 18 51.86 13.58 -17.20
N LEU A 19 52.75 12.61 -16.97
CA LEU A 19 52.40 11.30 -16.43
C LEU A 19 51.84 11.41 -15.00
N ALA A 20 52.41 12.27 -14.15
CA ALA A 20 51.92 12.51 -12.79
C ALA A 20 50.49 13.07 -12.81
N ILE A 21 50.23 14.09 -13.62
CA ILE A 21 48.88 14.68 -13.76
C ILE A 21 47.91 13.65 -14.37
N MET A 22 48.33 12.92 -15.38
CA MET A 22 47.52 11.91 -16.05
C MET A 22 47.13 10.78 -15.08
N SER A 23 48.04 10.36 -14.20
CA SER A 23 47.77 9.34 -13.17
C SER A 23 46.72 9.77 -12.14
N LEU A 24 46.59 11.09 -11.89
CA LEU A 24 45.58 11.64 -10.98
C LEU A 24 44.21 11.78 -11.65
N VAL A 25 44.18 12.14 -12.94
CA VAL A 25 42.93 12.42 -13.66
C VAL A 25 42.27 11.18 -14.26
N LEU A 26 43.05 10.23 -14.79
CA LEU A 26 42.51 9.05 -15.47
C LEU A 26 41.58 8.18 -14.61
N PRO A 27 41.88 7.91 -13.32
CA PRO A 27 40.98 7.11 -12.49
C PRO A 27 39.57 7.72 -12.36
N ALA A 28 39.48 9.05 -12.19
CA ALA A 28 38.20 9.76 -12.10
C ALA A 28 37.41 9.75 -13.42
N LEU A 29 38.10 9.82 -14.57
CA LEU A 29 37.45 9.72 -15.88
C LEU A 29 36.90 8.32 -16.14
N LEU A 30 37.67 7.28 -15.79
CA LEU A 30 37.26 5.89 -15.98
C LEU A 30 36.03 5.55 -15.14
N THR A 31 35.98 5.99 -13.88
CA THR A 31 34.79 5.79 -13.03
C THR A 31 33.56 6.53 -13.56
N GLY A 32 33.73 7.75 -14.09
CA GLY A 32 32.65 8.49 -14.75
C GLY A 32 32.07 7.79 -15.99
N ILE A 33 32.92 7.16 -16.81
CA ILE A 33 32.48 6.41 -18.00
C ILE A 33 31.71 5.14 -17.60
N VAL A 34 32.13 4.44 -16.55
CA VAL A 34 31.41 3.26 -16.05
C VAL A 34 30.03 3.66 -15.50
N ALA A 35 29.97 4.72 -14.68
CA ALA A 35 28.71 5.20 -14.12
C ALA A 35 27.69 5.63 -15.18
N THR A 36 28.15 6.22 -16.29
CA THR A 36 27.27 6.64 -17.40
C THR A 36 26.72 5.47 -18.21
N ARG A 37 27.46 4.35 -18.32
CA ARG A 37 26.98 3.13 -19.00
C ARG A 37 25.83 2.46 -18.25
N GLU A 38 25.86 2.47 -16.93
CA GLU A 38 24.83 1.83 -16.09
C GLU A 38 23.60 2.73 -15.88
N GLY A 39 23.74 4.05 -16.08
CA GLY A 39 22.65 5.00 -15.89
C GLY A 39 21.44 4.77 -16.81
N LYS A 40 21.66 4.50 -18.10
CA LYS A 40 20.57 4.29 -19.08
C LYS A 40 19.77 3.00 -18.80
N PRO A 41 20.40 1.82 -18.62
CA PRO A 41 19.66 0.61 -18.22
C PRO A 41 18.91 0.79 -16.91
N GLN A 42 19.52 1.44 -15.91
CA GLN A 42 18.87 1.71 -14.63
C GLN A 42 17.64 2.62 -14.77
N GLN A 43 17.72 3.66 -15.62
CA GLN A 43 16.60 4.55 -15.89
C GLN A 43 15.45 3.80 -16.58
N MET A 44 15.75 2.92 -17.53
CA MET A 44 14.74 2.08 -18.19
C MET A 44 14.05 1.13 -17.19
N GLN A 45 14.82 0.46 -16.33
CA GLN A 45 14.27 -0.40 -15.28
C GLN A 45 13.36 0.39 -14.34
N ARG A 46 13.78 1.60 -13.93
CA ARG A 46 12.97 2.46 -13.06
C ARG A 46 11.68 2.92 -13.73
N LEU A 47 11.71 3.25 -15.02
CA LEU A 47 10.51 3.63 -15.77
C LEU A 47 9.51 2.47 -15.83
N GLN A 48 10.00 1.26 -16.14
CA GLN A 48 9.18 0.05 -16.19
C GLN A 48 8.62 -0.33 -14.81
N ALA A 49 9.46 -0.32 -13.76
CA ALA A 49 9.02 -0.55 -12.39
C ALA A 49 7.94 0.45 -11.95
N THR A 50 8.08 1.73 -12.34
CA THR A 50 7.07 2.77 -12.07
C THR A 50 5.75 2.47 -12.78
N ALA A 51 5.79 1.96 -14.02
CA ALA A 51 4.60 1.53 -14.74
C ALA A 51 3.90 0.37 -14.04
N PHE A 52 4.64 -0.66 -13.62
CA PHE A 52 4.10 -1.81 -12.86
C PHE A 52 3.55 -1.44 -11.49
N MET A 53 4.18 -0.47 -10.81
CA MET A 53 3.68 0.07 -9.54
C MET A 53 2.37 0.84 -9.74
N ARG A 54 2.27 1.63 -10.82
CA ARG A 54 1.02 2.34 -11.17
C ARG A 54 -0.10 1.38 -11.54
N GLU A 55 0.18 0.38 -12.36
CA GLU A 55 -0.78 -0.68 -12.69
C GLU A 55 -1.30 -1.37 -11.44
N ALA A 56 -0.41 -1.78 -10.52
CA ALA A 56 -0.81 -2.40 -9.26
C ALA A 56 -1.62 -1.45 -8.37
N THR A 57 -1.30 -0.16 -8.35
CA THR A 57 -2.09 0.86 -7.65
C THR A 57 -3.51 0.94 -8.21
N GLU A 58 -3.68 0.92 -9.54
CA GLU A 58 -5.00 0.88 -10.17
C GLU A 58 -5.73 -0.44 -9.98
N ALA A 59 -5.01 -1.57 -9.98
CA ALA A 59 -5.59 -2.87 -9.68
C ALA A 59 -6.21 -2.91 -8.27
N VAL A 60 -5.49 -2.38 -7.26
CA VAL A 60 -6.01 -2.26 -5.89
C VAL A 60 -7.23 -1.34 -5.86
N ARG A 61 -7.22 -0.20 -6.58
CA ARG A 61 -8.38 0.70 -6.67
C ARG A 61 -9.59 0.01 -7.31
N SER A 62 -9.38 -0.73 -8.39
CA SER A 62 -10.41 -1.50 -9.09
C SER A 62 -11.03 -2.57 -8.16
N VAL A 63 -10.20 -3.29 -7.40
CA VAL A 63 -10.67 -4.27 -6.42
C VAL A 63 -11.49 -3.60 -5.32
N ARG A 64 -11.02 -2.46 -4.78
CA ARG A 64 -11.73 -1.67 -3.76
C ARG A 64 -13.07 -1.16 -4.28
N GLU A 65 -13.13 -0.74 -5.53
CA GLU A 65 -14.36 -0.20 -6.14
C GLU A 65 -15.44 -1.28 -6.27
N ARG A 66 -15.04 -2.50 -6.61
CA ARG A 66 -15.96 -3.63 -6.73
C ARG A 66 -16.44 -4.15 -5.37
N SER A 67 -15.55 -4.30 -4.39
CA SER A 67 -15.91 -4.77 -3.05
C SER A 67 -14.84 -4.46 -2.02
N TRP A 68 -15.26 -3.90 -0.88
CA TRP A 68 -14.36 -3.68 0.25
C TRP A 68 -13.78 -4.99 0.82
N ALA A 69 -14.53 -6.09 0.73
CA ALA A 69 -14.10 -7.38 1.26
C ALA A 69 -12.78 -7.86 0.63
N GLY A 70 -12.48 -7.48 -0.61
CA GLY A 70 -11.24 -7.83 -1.30
C GLY A 70 -9.98 -7.17 -0.73
N ILE A 71 -10.11 -6.11 0.07
CA ILE A 71 -8.98 -5.36 0.69
C ILE A 71 -9.13 -5.25 2.22
N ALA A 72 -10.24 -5.75 2.78
CA ALA A 72 -10.50 -5.68 4.22
C ALA A 72 -9.49 -6.48 5.05
N THR A 73 -8.95 -7.56 4.50
CA THR A 73 -8.01 -8.46 5.18
C THR A 73 -6.58 -7.98 5.03
N ASN A 74 -5.89 -7.77 6.15
CA ASN A 74 -4.49 -7.41 6.15
C ASN A 74 -3.64 -8.56 5.61
N GLY A 75 -2.55 -8.22 4.93
CA GLY A 75 -1.65 -9.21 4.37
C GLY A 75 -0.86 -8.65 3.20
N GLN A 76 0.02 -9.50 2.67
CA GLN A 76 0.76 -9.24 1.45
C GLN A 76 0.05 -9.91 0.27
N TYR A 77 -0.07 -9.19 -0.83
CA TYR A 77 -0.75 -9.63 -2.04
C TYR A 77 0.00 -9.20 -3.31
N HIS A 78 -0.44 -9.73 -4.45
CA HIS A 78 -0.08 -9.26 -5.78
C HIS A 78 -1.34 -9.21 -6.67
N PRO A 79 -1.35 -8.34 -7.70
CA PRO A 79 -2.50 -8.22 -8.58
C PRO A 79 -2.45 -9.28 -9.69
N GLU A 80 -3.56 -9.98 -9.89
CA GLU A 80 -3.76 -10.94 -10.98
C GLU A 80 -4.94 -10.46 -11.85
N PHE A 81 -4.74 -10.45 -13.17
CA PHE A 81 -5.82 -10.14 -14.11
C PHE A 81 -6.40 -11.44 -14.68
N SER A 82 -7.65 -11.74 -14.33
CA SER A 82 -8.34 -12.95 -14.77
C SER A 82 -9.82 -12.67 -14.98
N GLY A 83 -10.39 -13.23 -16.06
CA GLY A 83 -11.81 -13.06 -16.39
C GLY A 83 -12.23 -11.61 -16.65
N GLY A 84 -11.32 -10.75 -17.12
CA GLY A 84 -11.58 -9.34 -17.36
C GLY A 84 -11.57 -8.45 -16.12
N LEU A 85 -11.12 -8.97 -14.97
CA LEU A 85 -11.13 -8.29 -13.69
C LEU A 85 -9.77 -8.40 -12.98
N TRP A 86 -9.45 -7.38 -12.18
CA TRP A 86 -8.32 -7.42 -11.26
C TRP A 86 -8.71 -8.16 -9.98
N ASN A 87 -7.84 -9.05 -9.50
CA ASN A 87 -7.97 -9.72 -8.20
C ASN A 87 -6.66 -9.57 -7.42
N LEU A 88 -6.74 -9.63 -6.09
CA LEU A 88 -5.56 -9.66 -5.23
C LEU A 88 -5.36 -11.08 -4.72
N VAL A 89 -4.22 -11.67 -5.04
CA VAL A 89 -3.83 -13.03 -4.64
C VAL A 89 -2.77 -12.93 -3.56
N SER A 90 -2.81 -13.79 -2.55
CA SER A 90 -1.88 -13.75 -1.41
C SER A 90 -0.43 -13.97 -1.82
N GLY A 91 0.50 -13.25 -1.18
CA GLY A 91 1.93 -13.31 -1.43
C GLY A 91 2.41 -12.28 -2.43
N GLY A 92 3.73 -12.09 -2.52
CA GLY A 92 4.35 -11.33 -3.61
C GLY A 92 4.51 -12.18 -4.88
N GLU A 93 4.76 -11.52 -6.00
CA GLU A 93 5.04 -12.17 -7.28
C GLU A 93 6.39 -11.74 -7.85
N THR A 94 6.93 -12.57 -8.74
CA THR A 94 8.08 -12.22 -9.57
C THR A 94 7.71 -12.40 -11.03
N PHE A 95 7.82 -11.34 -11.82
CA PHE A 95 7.51 -11.36 -13.25
C PHE A 95 8.45 -10.43 -14.02
N SER A 96 8.90 -10.85 -15.20
CA SER A 96 9.76 -10.05 -16.08
C SER A 96 11.04 -9.48 -15.42
N GLY A 97 11.59 -10.16 -14.41
CA GLY A 97 12.79 -9.72 -13.68
C GLY A 97 12.52 -8.70 -12.55
N PHE A 98 11.26 -8.45 -12.22
CA PHE A 98 10.84 -7.62 -11.10
C PHE A 98 10.13 -8.47 -10.05
N SER A 99 10.25 -8.07 -8.78
CA SER A 99 9.42 -8.59 -7.69
C SER A 99 8.45 -7.50 -7.24
N ARG A 100 7.16 -7.84 -7.19
CA ARG A 100 6.07 -6.93 -6.85
C ARG A 100 5.29 -7.45 -5.64
N SER A 101 4.98 -6.55 -4.71
CA SER A 101 4.13 -6.83 -3.56
C SER A 101 3.21 -5.65 -3.24
N ILE A 102 2.06 -5.96 -2.66
CA ILE A 102 1.06 -5.02 -2.16
C ILE A 102 0.83 -5.39 -0.70
N ASP A 103 1.30 -4.56 0.21
CA ASP A 103 1.08 -4.76 1.64
C ASP A 103 -0.13 -3.95 2.09
N VAL A 104 -1.14 -4.65 2.59
CA VAL A 104 -2.39 -4.10 3.12
C VAL A 104 -2.35 -4.16 4.63
N SER A 105 -2.46 -3.01 5.29
CA SER A 105 -2.48 -2.93 6.75
C SER A 105 -3.64 -2.06 7.26
N SER A 106 -4.15 -2.44 8.43
CA SER A 106 -5.07 -1.59 9.19
C SER A 106 -4.40 -0.27 9.59
N VAL A 107 -5.22 0.75 9.81
CA VAL A 107 -4.80 2.03 10.40
C VAL A 107 -5.56 2.28 11.69
N TYR A 108 -4.98 3.09 12.57
CA TYR A 108 -5.55 3.48 13.83
C TYR A 108 -5.77 4.99 13.86
N ARG A 109 -6.72 5.45 14.67
CA ARG A 109 -6.98 6.88 14.92
C ARG A 109 -6.71 7.25 16.36
N ASP A 110 -6.05 8.39 16.54
CA ASP A 110 -5.85 9.01 17.85
C ASP A 110 -7.13 9.70 18.35
N ALA A 111 -7.07 10.28 19.56
CA ALA A 111 -8.21 11.02 20.15
C ALA A 111 -8.65 12.24 19.33
N SER A 112 -7.76 12.76 18.47
CA SER A 112 -8.03 13.85 17.53
C SER A 112 -8.53 13.34 16.17
N ASN A 113 -8.87 12.05 16.07
CA ASN A 113 -9.38 11.38 14.88
C ASN A 113 -8.37 11.40 13.69
N THR A 114 -7.08 11.55 13.96
CA THR A 114 -5.99 11.56 12.97
C THR A 114 -5.36 10.16 12.85
N ILE A 115 -4.90 9.78 11.65
CA ILE A 115 -4.22 8.48 11.45
C ILE A 115 -2.93 8.46 12.28
N ALA A 116 -2.81 7.46 13.14
CA ALA A 116 -1.69 7.28 14.06
C ALA A 116 -1.21 5.82 14.06
N ALA A 117 -0.05 5.58 14.67
CA ALA A 117 0.53 4.23 14.80
C ALA A 117 -0.28 3.33 15.75
N ASN A 118 -1.01 3.93 16.68
CA ASN A 118 -1.81 3.29 17.72
C ASN A 118 -3.07 4.12 18.00
N GLY A 119 -4.05 3.51 18.67
CA GLY A 119 -5.33 4.13 18.98
C GLY A 119 -6.50 3.22 18.66
N THR A 120 -7.63 3.80 18.26
CA THR A 120 -8.82 3.05 17.87
C THR A 120 -8.70 2.56 16.43
N LEU A 121 -8.94 1.27 16.19
CA LEU A 121 -8.91 0.69 14.85
C LEU A 121 -9.93 1.37 13.94
N ASP A 122 -9.51 1.81 12.75
CA ASP A 122 -10.43 2.31 11.71
C ASP A 122 -10.77 1.17 10.73
N PRO A 123 -11.96 0.55 10.82
CA PRO A 123 -12.35 -0.56 9.94
C PRO A 123 -12.64 -0.10 8.49
N SER A 124 -12.79 1.22 8.28
CA SER A 124 -13.15 1.84 7.02
C SER A 124 -11.96 2.38 6.26
N THR A 125 -10.73 2.28 6.79
CA THR A 125 -9.52 2.76 6.13
C THR A 125 -8.43 1.69 6.15
N LYS A 126 -7.72 1.54 5.03
CA LYS A 126 -6.54 0.69 4.91
C LYS A 126 -5.37 1.50 4.37
N LYS A 127 -4.19 1.21 4.90
CA LYS A 127 -2.92 1.67 4.33
C LYS A 127 -2.45 0.62 3.34
N ILE A 128 -2.06 1.07 2.17
CA ILE A 128 -1.56 0.24 1.08
C ILE A 128 -0.14 0.69 0.77
N ILE A 129 0.78 -0.26 0.72
CA ILE A 129 2.15 -0.04 0.26
C ILE A 129 2.39 -0.95 -0.94
N VAL A 130 2.51 -0.36 -2.13
CA VAL A 130 2.88 -1.09 -3.35
C VAL A 130 4.38 -0.98 -3.53
N THR A 131 5.07 -2.11 -3.64
CA THR A 131 6.53 -2.17 -3.79
C THR A 131 6.88 -2.94 -5.05
N VAL A 132 7.76 -2.38 -5.89
CA VAL A 132 8.35 -3.07 -7.04
C VAL A 132 9.87 -2.96 -6.97
N SER A 133 10.55 -4.10 -6.96
CA SER A 133 12.00 -4.20 -6.82
C SER A 133 12.63 -4.99 -7.97
N TRP A 134 13.90 -4.69 -8.26
CA TRP A 134 14.71 -5.39 -9.25
C TRP A 134 16.16 -5.46 -8.79
N THR A 135 16.94 -6.38 -9.38
CA THR A 135 18.32 -6.64 -8.97
C THR A 135 19.38 -6.12 -9.96
N THR A 136 19.03 -5.98 -11.24
CA THR A 136 19.98 -5.58 -12.31
C THR A 136 19.53 -4.30 -13.02
N PRO A 137 20.43 -3.36 -13.34
CA PRO A 137 21.89 -3.39 -13.14
C PRO A 137 22.32 -3.16 -11.69
N ARG A 138 21.44 -2.59 -10.84
CA ARG A 138 21.67 -2.40 -9.41
C ARG A 138 20.40 -2.76 -8.64
N VAL A 139 20.57 -3.39 -7.48
CA VAL A 139 19.44 -3.67 -6.58
C VAL A 139 18.78 -2.36 -6.18
N THR A 140 17.53 -2.19 -6.55
CA THR A 140 16.76 -0.95 -6.32
C THR A 140 15.28 -1.29 -6.21
N THR A 141 14.53 -0.38 -5.58
CA THR A 141 13.08 -0.48 -5.43
C THR A 141 12.41 0.85 -5.77
N VAL A 142 11.14 0.79 -6.13
CA VAL A 142 10.20 1.90 -6.14
C VAL A 142 8.97 1.50 -5.34
N ASP A 143 8.49 2.41 -4.50
CA ASP A 143 7.33 2.20 -3.66
C ASP A 143 6.33 3.35 -3.74
N SER A 144 5.06 3.04 -3.49
CA SER A 144 4.00 4.01 -3.34
C SER A 144 3.15 3.65 -2.13
N THR A 145 3.06 4.58 -1.19
CA THR A 145 2.16 4.46 -0.03
C THR A 145 0.94 5.35 -0.24
N PHE A 146 -0.25 4.77 -0.10
CA PHE A 146 -1.51 5.51 -0.13
C PHE A 146 -2.53 4.88 0.81
N TYR A 147 -3.61 5.61 1.04
CA TYR A 147 -4.71 5.15 1.90
C TYR A 147 -5.95 4.96 1.04
N LEU A 148 -6.67 3.86 1.28
CA LEU A 148 -7.98 3.62 0.71
C LEU A 148 -9.02 3.62 1.81
N THR A 149 -10.11 4.33 1.57
CA THR A 149 -11.27 4.32 2.43
C THR A 149 -12.38 3.52 1.80
N ARG A 150 -13.27 2.95 2.60
CA ARG A 150 -14.51 2.36 2.12
C ARG A 150 -15.41 3.49 1.57
N HIS A 151 -16.03 3.26 0.40
CA HIS A 151 -16.96 4.24 -0.21
C HIS A 151 -18.43 3.81 -0.11
N LEU A 152 -18.71 2.51 -0.25
CA LEU A 152 -20.02 1.90 -0.01
C LEU A 152 -20.10 1.38 1.43
N ASP A 153 -21.24 1.45 2.10
CA ASP A 153 -21.45 0.88 3.45
C ASP A 153 -20.39 1.30 4.49
N ASN A 154 -20.08 2.60 4.56
CA ASN A 154 -19.04 3.19 5.40
C ASN A 154 -19.43 3.37 6.88
N LEU A 155 -20.41 2.61 7.37
CA LEU A 155 -20.86 2.65 8.76
C LEU A 155 -19.65 2.43 9.68
N LYS A 156 -19.35 3.44 10.50
CA LYS A 156 -18.20 3.44 11.41
C LYS A 156 -18.42 2.56 12.64
N HIS A 157 -19.68 2.27 12.95
CA HIS A 157 -20.10 1.50 14.10
C HIS A 157 -20.62 0.15 13.61
N LEU A 158 -19.94 -0.93 14.01
CA LEU A 158 -20.30 -2.30 13.71
C LEU A 158 -20.52 -2.98 15.06
N GLU A 159 -21.74 -3.38 15.33
CA GLU A 159 -22.10 -4.27 16.43
C GLU A 159 -22.53 -5.57 15.77
N THR A 160 -21.77 -6.63 15.99
CA THR A 160 -22.02 -7.96 15.40
C THR A 160 -21.96 -9.05 16.45
N THR A 161 -21.44 -8.75 17.64
CA THR A 161 -21.32 -9.67 18.75
C THR A 161 -22.37 -9.41 19.82
N GLU A 162 -22.81 -10.46 20.51
CA GLU A 162 -23.69 -10.36 21.69
C GLU A 162 -23.14 -9.38 22.73
N ALA A 163 -21.82 -9.39 22.94
CA ALA A 163 -21.15 -8.50 23.88
C ALA A 163 -21.29 -7.02 23.49
N GLU A 164 -21.15 -6.71 22.20
CA GLU A 164 -21.33 -5.35 21.68
C GLU A 164 -22.79 -4.90 21.88
N PHE A 165 -23.78 -5.72 21.51
CA PHE A 165 -25.20 -5.38 21.70
C PHE A 165 -25.62 -5.33 23.18
N ASN A 166 -24.95 -6.06 24.06
CA ASN A 166 -25.15 -6.01 25.52
C ASN A 166 -24.55 -4.78 26.19
N GLY A 167 -23.66 -4.05 25.52
CA GLY A 167 -23.15 -2.77 26.00
C GLY A 167 -24.15 -1.61 25.89
N GLY A 168 -25.20 -1.75 25.07
CA GLY A 168 -26.22 -0.73 24.83
C GLY A 168 -27.46 -0.82 25.75
N SER A 169 -28.29 0.22 25.73
CA SER A 169 -29.61 0.21 26.37
C SER A 169 -30.62 -0.55 25.51
N LYS A 170 -31.44 -1.40 26.12
CA LYS A 170 -32.42 -2.26 25.44
C LYS A 170 -33.83 -1.88 25.87
N THR A 171 -34.69 -1.53 24.93
CA THR A 171 -36.13 -1.33 25.17
C THR A 171 -36.90 -2.25 24.24
N ASN A 172 -37.71 -3.15 24.78
CA ASN A 172 -38.48 -4.15 24.03
C ASN A 172 -37.64 -5.07 23.12
N LEU A 173 -36.35 -5.25 23.45
CA LEU A 173 -35.41 -6.08 22.70
C LEU A 173 -34.64 -6.98 23.67
N VAL A 174 -34.41 -8.22 23.27
CA VAL A 174 -33.50 -9.18 23.90
C VAL A 174 -32.36 -9.47 22.92
N VAL A 175 -31.15 -9.58 23.43
CA VAL A 175 -30.01 -10.05 22.62
C VAL A 175 -29.94 -11.56 22.74
N THR A 176 -29.86 -12.23 21.60
CA THR A 176 -29.59 -13.67 21.51
C THR A 176 -28.24 -13.89 20.84
N ASN A 177 -27.70 -15.10 20.98
CA ASN A 177 -26.42 -15.46 20.41
C ASN A 177 -26.54 -16.80 19.67
N VAL A 178 -27.40 -16.82 18.66
CA VAL A 178 -27.60 -17.99 17.80
C VAL A 178 -26.56 -18.00 16.68
N SER A 179 -26.14 -16.83 16.21
CA SER A 179 -25.21 -16.60 15.10
C SER A 179 -24.27 -15.41 15.37
N GLY A 180 -23.90 -15.19 16.63
CA GLY A 180 -22.89 -14.20 17.03
C GLY A 180 -23.44 -13.02 17.79
N GLY A 181 -24.72 -12.68 17.63
CA GLY A 181 -25.38 -11.56 18.30
C GLY A 181 -26.57 -11.05 17.49
N GLU A 182 -27.79 -11.46 17.85
CA GLU A 182 -29.01 -10.98 17.21
C GLU A 182 -29.84 -10.15 18.19
N LEU A 183 -30.57 -9.18 17.67
CA LEU A 183 -31.60 -8.47 18.42
C LEU A 183 -32.96 -9.08 18.08
N GLN A 184 -33.61 -9.69 19.08
CA GLN A 184 -34.96 -10.19 18.97
C GLN A 184 -35.91 -9.24 19.72
N LEU A 185 -37.06 -8.93 19.13
CA LEU A 185 -38.11 -8.21 19.84
C LEU A 185 -38.65 -9.09 20.98
N ILE A 186 -38.73 -8.53 22.18
CA ILE A 186 -39.39 -9.22 23.29
C ILE A 186 -40.88 -9.35 22.94
N PRO A 187 -41.52 -10.51 23.15
CA PRO A 187 -42.96 -10.63 23.01
C PRO A 187 -43.65 -9.73 24.05
N GLY A 188 -44.01 -8.52 23.62
CA GLY A 188 -44.51 -7.44 24.47
C GLY A 188 -45.80 -6.79 23.97
N GLY A 189 -46.56 -7.49 23.12
CA GLY A 189 -47.90 -7.08 22.70
C GLY A 189 -48.52 -8.11 21.77
N SER A 190 -49.67 -8.65 22.15
CA SER A 190 -50.52 -9.37 21.20
C SER A 190 -51.04 -8.35 20.20
N SER A 191 -50.58 -8.41 18.96
CA SER A 191 -51.31 -7.78 17.85
C SER A 191 -52.50 -8.69 17.55
N ASP A 192 -53.71 -8.23 17.85
CA ASP A 192 -54.90 -8.83 17.25
C ASP A 192 -54.98 -8.32 15.81
N TRP A 193 -54.58 -9.16 14.85
CA TRP A 193 -54.58 -8.82 13.42
C TRP A 193 -56.00 -8.55 12.91
N CYS A 194 -57.03 -8.89 13.71
CA CYS A 194 -58.42 -8.57 13.44
C CYS A 194 -58.86 -7.21 14.03
N ALA A 195 -58.04 -6.56 14.88
CA ALA A 195 -58.34 -5.28 15.52
C ALA A 195 -57.06 -4.42 15.77
N PRO A 196 -56.49 -3.80 14.72
CA PRO A 196 -55.16 -3.15 14.79
C PRO A 196 -55.09 -1.85 15.61
N LEU A 197 -56.18 -1.41 16.25
CA LEU A 197 -56.25 -0.12 16.96
C LEU A 197 -56.13 -0.22 18.49
N GLU A 198 -56.09 -1.42 19.08
CA GLU A 198 -55.93 -1.58 20.53
C GLU A 198 -54.60 -2.26 20.88
N MET A 199 -53.59 -1.45 21.23
CA MET A 199 -52.39 -1.97 21.91
C MET A 199 -52.74 -2.23 23.39
N ARG A 200 -53.05 -3.47 23.75
CA ARG A 200 -53.30 -3.87 25.14
C ARG A 200 -51.98 -4.27 25.82
N ILE A 201 -51.51 -3.42 26.74
CA ILE A 201 -50.39 -3.74 27.64
C ILE A 201 -50.94 -4.55 28.81
N MET A 202 -50.42 -5.76 29.05
CA MET A 202 -50.75 -6.52 30.26
C MET A 202 -49.92 -6.01 31.44
N PRO A 203 -50.53 -5.79 32.62
CA PRO A 203 -49.78 -5.48 33.83
C PRO A 203 -49.04 -6.73 34.34
N ILE A 204 -47.87 -6.50 34.94
CA ILE A 204 -46.98 -7.51 35.55
C ILE A 204 -47.67 -8.17 36.75
#